data_AF-A0A954CAH2-F1
#
_entry.id   AF-A0A954CAH2-F1
#
_cell.length_a   1.000
_cell.length_b   1.000
_cell.length_c   1.000
_cell.angle_alpha   90.00
_cell.angle_beta   90.00
_cell.angle_gamma   90.00
#
_symmetry.space_group_name_H-M   'P 1'
#
loop_
_entity.id
_entity.type
_entity.pdbx_description
1 polymer ?
#
loop_
_entity_poly.entity_id
_entity_poly.type
_entity_poly.pdbx_seq_one_letter_code
_entity_poly.pdbx_strand_id
1 'polypeptide(L)'
;VCANAYVQPLMASYLRRLELGLRDRGVRCPVYLIHSGGGLISVDTAAAFPVRLVESGPAGGAIFAAHLAAKHGLDRIVSFDMGGTTAKIALIEDSVPQTAKSFEVDRTARFKKGSGMPISIPVIEMIEIGAGGGSIASVDTLGQIRVGPHSAGSEPGPAAYGLGGRRPTVTDANVELGRLHPSTFGASG
;
A
#
# COMPACT_ATOMS: atom_id res chain seq x y z
N VAL A 1 -11.40 12.74 14.60
CA VAL A 1 -12.87 12.58 14.66
C VAL A 1 -13.51 12.72 13.29
N CYS A 2 -13.32 13.85 12.58
CA CYS A 2 -13.93 14.09 11.27
C CYS A 2 -13.62 13.00 10.22
N ALA A 3 -12.37 12.53 10.12
CA ALA A 3 -11.99 11.46 9.21
C ALA A 3 -12.70 10.13 9.50
N ASN A 4 -12.91 9.79 10.79
CA ASN A 4 -13.70 8.61 11.16
C ASN A 4 -15.15 8.78 10.72
N ALA A 5 -15.79 9.90 11.07
CA ALA A 5 -17.19 10.15 10.74
C ALA A 5 -17.46 10.10 9.23
N TYR A 6 -16.52 10.59 8.41
CA TYR A 6 -16.63 10.58 6.95
C TYR A 6 -16.59 9.17 6.36
N VAL A 7 -15.67 8.31 6.83
CA VAL A 7 -15.41 6.98 6.24
C VAL A 7 -16.19 5.85 6.90
N GLN A 8 -16.62 6.05 8.16
CA GLN A 8 -17.25 5.02 9.01
C GLN A 8 -18.47 4.34 8.40
N PRO A 9 -19.46 5.04 7.82
CA PRO A 9 -20.63 4.36 7.26
C PRO A 9 -20.26 3.36 6.15
N LEU A 10 -19.33 3.75 5.27
CA LEU A 10 -18.87 2.91 4.17
C LEU A 10 -18.06 1.71 4.68
N MET A 11 -17.08 1.95 5.55
CA MET A 11 -16.21 0.91 6.07
C MET A 11 -16.93 -0.07 6.98
N ALA A 12 -17.80 0.40 7.88
CA ALA A 12 -18.59 -0.48 8.73
C ALA A 12 -19.48 -1.40 7.90
N SER A 13 -20.15 -0.85 6.87
CA SER A 13 -20.99 -1.63 5.95
C SER A 13 -20.18 -2.72 5.24
N TYR A 14 -18.99 -2.39 4.71
CA TYR A 14 -18.10 -3.35 4.06
C TYR A 14 -17.63 -4.45 5.02
N LEU A 15 -17.11 -4.08 6.18
CA LEU A 15 -16.55 -5.00 7.16
C LEU A 15 -17.60 -5.98 7.70
N ARG A 16 -18.84 -5.52 7.88
CA ARG A 16 -19.96 -6.39 8.26
C ARG A 16 -20.36 -7.36 7.17
N ARG A 17 -20.40 -6.92 5.90
CA ARG A 17 -20.63 -7.84 4.78
C ARG A 17 -19.54 -8.90 4.68
N LEU A 18 -18.27 -8.52 4.90
CA LEU A 18 -17.15 -9.46 4.91
C LEU A 18 -17.30 -10.51 6.02
N GLU A 19 -17.57 -10.06 7.25
CA GLU A 19 -17.74 -10.95 8.40
C GLU A 19 -18.91 -11.94 8.22
N LEU A 20 -20.06 -11.44 7.72
CA LEU A 20 -21.21 -12.28 7.38
C LEU A 20 -20.88 -13.27 6.28
N GLY A 21 -20.27 -12.82 5.18
CA GLY A 21 -19.89 -13.69 4.06
C GLY A 21 -18.90 -14.78 4.47
N LEU A 22 -17.97 -14.50 5.39
CA LEU A 22 -17.08 -15.52 5.95
C LEU A 22 -17.85 -16.53 6.81
N ARG A 23 -18.79 -16.07 7.64
CA ARG A 23 -19.65 -16.94 8.45
C ARG A 23 -20.52 -17.86 7.60
N ASP A 24 -21.12 -17.33 6.54
CA ASP A 24 -21.95 -18.09 5.60
C ASP A 24 -21.14 -19.20 4.90
N ARG A 25 -19.84 -18.96 4.70
CA ARG A 25 -18.88 -19.94 4.16
C ARG A 25 -18.32 -20.91 5.20
N GLY A 26 -18.85 -20.92 6.43
CA GLY A 26 -18.46 -21.88 7.46
C GLY A 26 -17.36 -21.41 8.41
N VAL A 27 -16.82 -20.19 8.27
CA VAL A 27 -15.83 -19.66 9.22
C VAL A 27 -16.52 -19.43 10.57
N ARG A 28 -15.93 -19.97 11.65
CA ARG A 28 -16.47 -19.87 13.02
C ARG A 28 -15.52 -19.17 14.00
N CYS A 29 -14.28 -18.93 13.59
CA CYS A 29 -13.31 -18.21 14.42
C CYS A 29 -13.52 -16.69 14.36
N PRO A 30 -13.01 -15.94 15.36
CA PRO A 30 -12.98 -14.48 15.30
C PRO A 30 -12.19 -13.97 14.08
N VAL A 31 -12.69 -12.92 13.45
CA VAL A 31 -12.02 -12.24 12.35
C VAL A 31 -11.28 -11.02 12.89
N TYR A 32 -9.99 -10.92 12.56
CA TYR A 32 -9.14 -9.79 12.92
C TYR A 32 -8.59 -9.11 11.67
N LEU A 33 -8.36 -7.81 11.78
CA LEU A 33 -7.72 -6.98 10.77
C LEU A 33 -6.41 -6.43 11.30
N ILE A 34 -5.42 -6.29 10.42
CA ILE A 34 -4.21 -5.52 10.73
C ILE A 34 -4.58 -4.04 10.78
N HIS A 35 -4.10 -3.31 11.78
CA HIS A 35 -4.24 -1.86 11.86
C HIS A 35 -2.93 -1.17 11.47
N SER A 36 -2.96 0.14 11.22
CA SER A 36 -1.82 0.96 10.74
C SER A 36 -0.54 0.84 11.58
N GLY A 37 -0.66 0.47 12.85
CA GLY A 37 0.46 0.29 13.78
C GLY A 37 1.00 -1.14 13.83
N GLY A 38 0.53 -2.04 12.97
CA GLY A 38 1.05 -3.41 12.83
C GLY A 38 0.42 -4.47 13.73
N GLY A 39 -0.47 -4.10 14.64
CA GLY A 39 -1.21 -5.05 15.49
C GLY A 39 -2.53 -5.53 14.85
N LEU A 40 -3.24 -6.37 15.59
CA LEU A 40 -4.57 -6.87 15.21
C LEU A 40 -5.70 -6.14 15.95
N ILE A 41 -6.82 -5.90 15.26
CA ILE A 41 -8.06 -5.36 15.82
C ILE A 41 -9.28 -6.16 15.36
N SER A 42 -10.34 -6.19 16.16
CA SER A 42 -11.60 -6.83 15.79
C SER A 42 -12.33 -6.06 14.69
N VAL A 43 -13.23 -6.76 13.98
CA VAL A 43 -14.17 -6.17 13.01
C VAL A 43 -14.98 -5.04 13.66
N ASP A 44 -15.47 -5.23 14.88
CA ASP A 44 -16.22 -4.22 15.64
C ASP A 44 -15.41 -2.93 15.84
N THR A 45 -14.16 -3.08 16.29
CA THR A 45 -13.26 -1.94 16.57
C THR A 45 -12.93 -1.22 15.27
N ALA A 46 -12.65 -1.97 14.20
CA ALA A 46 -12.35 -1.42 12.89
C ALA A 46 -13.55 -0.67 12.28
N ALA A 47 -14.78 -1.19 12.48
CA ALA A 47 -16.00 -0.53 12.05
C ALA A 47 -16.27 0.77 12.84
N ALA A 48 -15.91 0.81 14.13
CA ALA A 48 -16.05 2.00 14.96
C ALA A 48 -14.96 3.06 14.68
N PHE A 49 -13.74 2.63 14.35
CA PHE A 49 -12.56 3.49 14.16
C PHE A 49 -11.82 3.18 12.86
N PRO A 50 -12.45 3.33 11.68
CA PRO A 50 -11.90 2.91 10.40
C PRO A 50 -10.60 3.61 10.01
N VAL A 51 -10.32 4.81 10.53
CA VAL A 51 -9.04 5.50 10.26
C VAL A 51 -7.84 4.68 10.74
N ARG A 52 -8.02 3.76 11.68
CA ARG A 52 -6.97 2.83 12.14
C ARG A 52 -6.60 1.77 11.10
N LEU A 53 -7.34 1.65 10.00
CA LEU A 53 -7.04 0.72 8.91
C LEU A 53 -6.28 1.37 7.75
N VAL A 54 -6.06 2.68 7.79
CA VAL A 54 -5.32 3.39 6.74
C VAL A 54 -3.89 2.84 6.68
N GLU A 55 -3.42 2.48 5.49
CA GLU A 55 -2.09 1.86 5.30
C GLU A 55 -1.82 0.57 6.10
N SER A 56 -2.89 -0.14 6.50
CA SER A 56 -2.77 -1.41 7.24
C SER A 56 -2.04 -2.54 6.48
N GLY A 57 -2.22 -2.63 5.16
CA GLY A 57 -1.55 -3.64 4.33
C GLY A 57 -0.01 -3.53 4.36
N PRO A 58 0.55 -2.37 3.98
CA PRO A 58 1.98 -2.11 4.07
C PRO A 58 2.55 -2.25 5.49
N ALA A 59 1.78 -1.85 6.51
CA ALA A 59 2.15 -2.09 7.90
C ALA A 59 2.33 -3.59 8.19
N GLY A 60 1.42 -4.44 7.69
CA GLY A 60 1.56 -5.89 7.74
C GLY A 60 2.83 -6.41 7.03
N GLY A 61 3.19 -5.82 5.88
CA GLY A 61 4.43 -6.13 5.17
C GLY A 61 5.69 -5.79 5.98
N ALA A 62 5.71 -4.62 6.65
CA ALA A 62 6.81 -4.22 7.51
C ALA A 62 6.94 -5.14 8.75
N ILE A 63 5.83 -5.54 9.36
CA ILE A 63 5.82 -6.50 10.47
C ILE A 63 6.35 -7.86 10.02
N PHE A 64 5.96 -8.32 8.83
CA PHE A 64 6.47 -9.57 8.28
C PHE A 64 7.97 -9.50 7.97
N ALA A 65 8.44 -8.38 7.40
CA ALA A 65 9.86 -8.15 7.15
C ALA A 65 10.68 -8.15 8.46
N ALA A 66 10.16 -7.53 9.53
CA ALA A 66 10.78 -7.54 10.85
C ALA A 66 10.87 -8.96 11.44
N HIS A 67 9.81 -9.76 11.27
CA HIS A 67 9.84 -11.17 11.66
C HIS A 67 10.92 -11.96 10.92
N LEU A 68 11.07 -11.74 9.60
CA LEU A 68 12.14 -12.36 8.82
C LEU A 68 13.52 -11.88 9.27
N ALA A 69 13.69 -10.59 9.56
CA ALA A 69 14.94 -10.01 10.05
C ALA A 69 15.41 -10.74 11.32
N ALA A 70 14.52 -10.89 12.30
CA ALA A 70 14.80 -11.60 13.55
C ALA A 70 15.21 -13.06 13.30
N LYS A 71 14.48 -13.75 12.42
CA LYS A 71 14.76 -15.16 12.06
C LYS A 71 16.13 -15.34 11.42
N HIS A 72 16.63 -14.32 10.72
CA HIS A 72 17.90 -14.35 10.00
C HIS A 72 19.04 -13.60 10.72
N GLY A 73 18.81 -13.06 11.92
CA GLY A 73 19.82 -12.30 12.66
C GLY A 73 20.25 -11.01 11.95
N LEU A 74 19.31 -10.34 11.28
CA LEU A 74 19.54 -9.09 10.57
C LEU A 74 19.04 -7.92 11.41
N ASP A 75 19.96 -7.10 11.92
CA ASP A 75 19.62 -6.00 12.83
C ASP A 75 19.15 -4.73 12.11
N ARG A 76 19.49 -4.56 10.83
CA ARG A 76 19.12 -3.38 10.06
C ARG A 76 18.69 -3.76 8.66
N ILE A 77 17.41 -3.59 8.37
CA ILE A 77 16.85 -3.89 7.05
C ILE A 77 15.97 -2.75 6.56
N VAL A 78 15.76 -2.74 5.24
CA VAL A 78 14.78 -1.89 4.59
C VAL A 78 13.74 -2.79 3.96
N SER A 79 12.47 -2.66 4.37
CA SER A 79 11.36 -3.31 3.66
C SER A 79 10.95 -2.44 2.49
N PHE A 80 10.85 -3.01 1.30
CA PHE A 80 10.44 -2.32 0.08
C PHE A 80 9.24 -3.05 -0.54
N ASP A 81 8.11 -2.38 -0.62
CA ASP A 81 6.88 -2.89 -1.25
C ASP A 81 6.45 -1.95 -2.37
N MET A 82 6.54 -2.43 -3.63
CA MET A 82 6.19 -1.66 -4.81
C MET A 82 4.99 -2.27 -5.52
N GLY A 83 3.90 -1.50 -5.58
CA GLY A 83 2.73 -1.84 -6.37
C GLY A 83 2.72 -1.15 -7.74
N GLY A 84 1.55 -1.14 -8.37
CA GLY A 84 1.34 -0.47 -9.66
C GLY A 84 1.44 1.06 -9.59
N THR A 85 1.22 1.69 -8.44
CA THR A 85 1.13 3.16 -8.35
C THR A 85 2.18 3.76 -7.42
N THR A 86 2.42 3.14 -6.27
CA THR A 86 3.37 3.65 -5.27
C THR A 86 4.28 2.55 -4.76
N ALA A 87 5.42 2.98 -4.23
CA ALA A 87 6.35 2.15 -3.48
C ALA A 87 6.41 2.65 -2.04
N LYS A 88 6.44 1.73 -1.09
CA LYS A 88 6.51 2.01 0.34
C LYS A 88 7.77 1.41 0.92
N ILE A 89 8.41 2.17 1.79
CA ILE A 89 9.69 1.85 2.39
C ILE A 89 9.58 2.01 3.90
N ALA A 90 9.95 0.97 4.66
CA ALA A 90 10.09 1.06 6.11
C ALA A 90 11.52 0.72 6.51
N LEU A 91 12.09 1.51 7.41
CA LEU A 91 13.34 1.20 8.09
C LEU A 91 13.03 0.36 9.33
N ILE A 92 13.72 -0.76 9.47
CA ILE A 92 13.55 -1.69 10.59
C ILE A 92 14.91 -1.88 11.23
N GLU A 93 14.98 -1.57 12.52
CA GLU A 93 16.18 -1.67 13.34
C GLU A 93 15.89 -2.59 14.53
N ASP A 94 16.85 -3.44 14.88
CA ASP A 94 16.75 -4.43 15.95
C ASP A 94 15.49 -5.31 15.81
N SER A 95 15.11 -5.62 14.56
CA SER A 95 13.89 -6.35 14.20
C SER A 95 12.58 -5.71 14.68
N VAL A 96 12.56 -4.38 14.88
CA VAL A 96 11.37 -3.62 15.27
C VAL A 96 11.12 -2.50 14.25
N PRO A 97 9.93 -2.46 13.61
CA PRO A 97 9.56 -1.33 12.77
C PRO A 97 9.42 -0.05 13.60
N GLN A 98 9.93 1.07 13.07
CA GLN A 98 9.71 2.37 13.70
C GLN A 98 8.22 2.74 13.67
N THR A 99 7.76 3.47 14.69
CA THR A 99 6.35 3.87 14.81
C THR A 99 6.23 5.37 15.06
N ALA A 100 5.17 5.96 14.53
CA ALA A 100 4.80 7.35 14.75
C ALA A 100 3.43 7.45 15.44
N LYS A 101 3.22 8.54 16.18
CA LYS A 101 1.94 8.83 16.88
C LYS A 101 0.93 9.58 16.01
N SER A 102 1.37 10.06 14.86
CA SER A 102 0.54 10.75 13.89
C SER A 102 1.15 10.63 12.50
N PHE A 103 0.30 10.80 11.49
CA PHE A 103 0.69 10.84 10.08
C PHE A 103 -0.25 11.76 9.30
N GLU A 104 0.14 12.10 8.07
CA GLU A 104 -0.67 12.90 7.15
C GLU A 104 -1.18 12.05 5.99
N VAL A 105 -2.50 12.04 5.80
CA VAL A 105 -3.18 11.42 4.65
C VAL A 105 -3.48 12.48 3.59
N ASP A 106 -3.56 12.08 2.32
CA ASP A 106 -3.91 12.96 1.19
C ASP A 106 -2.98 14.16 1.05
N ARG A 107 -1.67 13.90 0.99
CA ARG A 107 -0.66 14.96 0.80
C ARG A 107 -0.80 15.56 -0.60
N THR A 108 -1.26 16.80 -0.67
CA THR A 108 -1.43 17.54 -1.93
C THR A 108 -0.11 17.95 -2.59
N ALA A 109 1.00 17.98 -1.86
CA ALA A 109 2.33 18.28 -2.39
C ALA A 109 3.37 17.24 -1.93
N ARG A 110 4.09 16.63 -2.89
CA ARG A 110 5.22 15.74 -2.61
C ARG A 110 6.25 16.47 -1.75
N PHE A 111 6.64 15.86 -0.63
CA PHE A 111 7.69 16.34 0.29
C PHE A 111 7.41 17.65 1.07
N LYS A 112 6.15 18.13 1.15
CA LYS A 112 5.79 19.25 2.04
C LYS A 112 4.97 18.76 3.24
N LYS A 113 5.58 18.75 4.44
CA LYS A 113 4.87 18.55 5.72
C LYS A 113 3.76 19.61 5.85
N GLY A 114 2.58 19.21 6.29
CA GLY A 114 1.39 20.06 6.45
C GLY A 114 0.52 20.20 5.21
N SER A 115 0.76 19.41 4.15
CA SER A 115 -0.04 19.45 2.92
C SER A 115 -1.17 18.42 2.88
N GLY A 116 -1.19 17.49 3.85
CA GLY A 116 -2.25 16.52 4.04
C GLY A 116 -3.04 16.71 5.35
N MET A 117 -4.07 15.91 5.55
CA MET A 117 -4.87 15.89 6.77
C MET A 117 -4.13 15.12 7.87
N PRO A 118 -3.83 15.74 9.03
CA PRO A 118 -3.18 15.05 10.14
C PRO A 118 -4.16 14.09 10.83
N ILE A 119 -3.70 12.86 11.06
CA ILE A 119 -4.42 11.83 11.80
C ILE A 119 -3.54 11.37 12.97
N SER A 120 -4.06 11.50 14.18
CA SER A 120 -3.37 11.11 15.42
C SER A 120 -3.73 9.69 15.82
N ILE A 121 -3.09 8.71 15.20
CA ILE A 121 -3.16 7.29 15.55
C ILE A 121 -1.75 6.68 15.50
N PRO A 122 -1.48 5.58 16.24
CA PRO A 122 -0.26 4.81 16.07
C PRO A 122 -0.18 4.23 14.65
N VAL A 123 0.94 4.50 13.97
CA VAL A 123 1.25 3.97 12.65
C VAL A 123 2.69 3.45 12.59
N ILE A 124 2.97 2.49 11.70
CA ILE A 124 4.34 2.18 11.31
C ILE A 124 4.86 3.33 10.44
N GLU A 125 6.06 3.81 10.76
CA GLU A 125 6.70 4.88 10.01
C GLU A 125 7.19 4.36 8.66
N MET A 126 6.73 5.00 7.60
CA MET A 126 7.02 4.62 6.22
C MET A 126 7.25 5.85 5.35
N ILE A 127 8.13 5.68 4.37
CA ILE A 127 8.33 6.62 3.28
C ILE A 127 7.57 6.08 2.07
N GLU A 128 6.67 6.88 1.53
CA GLU A 128 6.00 6.58 0.26
C GLU A 128 6.68 7.34 -0.88
N ILE A 129 7.02 6.59 -1.93
CA ILE A 129 7.47 7.13 -3.20
C ILE A 129 6.33 6.96 -4.19
N GLY A 130 5.87 8.06 -4.78
CA GLY A 130 4.84 8.07 -5.81
C GLY A 130 5.36 7.58 -7.17
N ALA A 131 5.99 6.41 -7.17
CA ALA A 131 6.40 5.68 -8.35
C ALA A 131 6.12 4.18 -8.13
N GLY A 132 5.53 3.54 -9.13
CA GLY A 132 5.11 2.14 -9.15
C GLY A 132 5.25 1.55 -10.56
N GLY A 133 4.83 0.31 -10.75
CA GLY A 133 4.93 -0.36 -12.07
C GLY A 133 4.16 0.37 -13.18
N GLY A 134 3.01 0.92 -12.86
CA GLY A 134 2.18 1.72 -13.76
C GLY A 134 2.60 3.18 -13.89
N SER A 135 3.67 3.64 -13.24
CA SER A 135 4.11 5.03 -13.38
C SER A 135 4.49 5.33 -14.82
N ILE A 136 3.87 6.38 -15.36
CA ILE A 136 4.00 6.77 -16.76
C ILE A 136 5.33 7.48 -16.97
N ALA A 137 6.05 7.06 -18.00
CA ALA A 137 7.21 7.75 -18.50
C ALA A 137 6.80 8.83 -19.51
N SER A 138 7.41 10.00 -19.44
CA SER A 138 7.26 11.08 -20.41
C SER A 138 8.57 11.83 -20.59
N VAL A 139 8.70 12.55 -21.70
CA VAL A 139 9.80 13.49 -21.92
C VAL A 139 9.27 14.89 -21.65
N ASP A 140 9.95 15.66 -20.80
CA ASP A 140 9.56 17.03 -20.51
C ASP A 140 10.04 18.01 -21.59
N THR A 141 9.70 19.29 -21.42
CA THR A 141 10.06 20.36 -22.37
C THR A 141 11.56 20.60 -22.47
N LEU A 142 12.36 20.08 -21.53
CA LEU A 142 13.83 20.16 -21.53
C LEU A 142 14.49 18.89 -22.10
N GLY A 143 13.70 17.96 -22.63
CA GLY A 143 14.20 16.69 -23.16
C GLY A 143 14.56 15.66 -22.09
N GLN A 144 14.18 15.87 -20.83
CA GLN A 144 14.48 14.93 -19.74
C GLN A 144 13.39 13.87 -19.61
N ILE A 145 13.80 12.61 -19.36
CA ILE A 145 12.89 11.53 -19.04
C ILE A 145 12.38 11.72 -17.61
N ARG A 146 11.07 11.77 -17.44
CA ARG A 146 10.38 11.78 -16.15
C ARG A 146 9.52 10.54 -16.03
N VAL A 147 9.47 9.96 -14.83
CA VAL A 147 8.62 8.82 -14.51
C VAL A 147 7.72 9.20 -13.35
N GLY A 148 6.40 9.10 -13.57
CA GLY A 148 5.41 9.69 -12.67
C GLY A 148 5.32 11.22 -12.82
N PRO A 149 4.48 11.89 -12.01
CA PRO A 149 3.73 11.35 -10.88
C PRO A 149 2.48 10.55 -11.30
N HIS A 150 2.06 10.64 -12.56
CA HIS A 150 0.88 9.96 -13.06
C HIS A 150 1.10 8.46 -13.20
N SER A 151 0.06 7.68 -12.89
CA SER A 151 0.03 6.23 -13.03
C SER A 151 -1.03 5.83 -14.06
N ALA A 152 -0.76 4.75 -14.80
CA ALA A 152 -1.73 4.09 -15.65
C ALA A 152 -2.74 3.23 -14.86
N GLY A 153 -2.51 3.04 -13.56
CA GLY A 153 -3.36 2.22 -12.69
C GLY A 153 -3.30 0.74 -13.07
N SER A 154 -4.37 0.00 -12.74
CA SER A 154 -4.58 -1.37 -13.22
C SER A 154 -5.45 -1.42 -14.49
N GLU A 155 -6.32 -0.42 -14.69
CA GLU A 155 -7.24 -0.32 -15.83
C GLU A 155 -7.23 1.13 -16.38
N PRO A 156 -6.88 1.36 -17.67
CA PRO A 156 -6.43 0.35 -18.64
C PRO A 156 -5.01 -0.18 -18.37
N GLY A 157 -4.29 0.38 -17.38
CA GLY A 157 -2.99 -0.12 -16.95
C GLY A 157 -1.84 0.12 -17.94
N PRO A 158 -0.66 -0.46 -17.65
CA PRO A 158 0.46 -0.58 -18.60
C PRO A 158 0.03 -1.07 -19.97
N ALA A 159 0.72 -0.62 -21.03
CA ALA A 159 0.43 -1.08 -22.39
C ALA A 159 0.59 -2.59 -22.55
N ALA A 160 1.56 -3.18 -21.84
CA ALA A 160 1.85 -4.61 -21.80
C ALA A 160 0.69 -5.45 -21.21
N TYR A 161 -0.30 -4.84 -20.54
CA TYR A 161 -1.49 -5.56 -20.09
C TYR A 161 -2.46 -5.87 -21.24
N GLY A 162 -2.37 -5.17 -22.37
CA GLY A 162 -3.26 -5.38 -23.51
C GLY A 162 -4.70 -4.88 -23.30
N LEU A 163 -4.97 -4.10 -22.24
CA LEU A 163 -6.30 -3.59 -21.89
C LEU A 163 -6.59 -2.20 -22.48
N GLY A 164 -5.88 -1.80 -23.54
CA GLY A 164 -6.03 -0.49 -24.19
C GLY A 164 -5.15 0.62 -23.61
N GLY A 165 -4.24 0.30 -22.68
CA GLY A 165 -3.20 1.22 -22.22
C GLY A 165 -2.25 1.60 -23.37
N ARG A 166 -1.93 2.88 -23.52
CA ARG A 166 -1.09 3.39 -24.63
C ARG A 166 0.09 4.25 -24.21
N ARG A 167 0.17 4.62 -22.92
CA ARG A 167 1.26 5.44 -22.38
C ARG A 167 2.34 4.50 -21.84
N PRO A 168 3.63 4.76 -22.09
CA PRO A 168 4.70 3.88 -21.63
C PRO A 168 4.82 3.96 -20.10
N THR A 169 5.03 2.81 -19.46
CA THR A 169 5.15 2.68 -18.00
C THR A 169 6.41 1.91 -17.59
N VAL A 170 6.70 1.90 -16.28
CA VAL A 170 7.80 1.11 -15.70
C VAL A 170 7.64 -0.39 -15.99
N THR A 171 6.42 -0.91 -15.92
CA THR A 171 6.11 -2.31 -16.26
C THR A 171 6.40 -2.59 -17.74
N ASP A 172 6.02 -1.69 -18.65
CA ASP A 172 6.31 -1.85 -20.08
C ASP A 172 7.81 -1.93 -20.34
N ALA A 173 8.60 -1.07 -19.70
CA ALA A 173 10.06 -1.12 -19.80
C ALA A 173 10.64 -2.44 -19.25
N ASN A 174 10.10 -2.96 -18.14
CA ASN A 174 10.56 -4.24 -17.59
C ASN A 174 10.20 -5.44 -18.50
N VAL A 175 9.06 -5.37 -19.20
CA VAL A 175 8.70 -6.39 -20.21
C VAL A 175 9.64 -6.32 -21.40
N GLU A 176 9.87 -5.12 -21.96
CA GLU A 176 10.76 -4.92 -23.09
C GLU A 176 12.22 -5.35 -22.79
N LEU A 177 12.68 -5.09 -21.57
CA LEU A 177 14.00 -5.51 -21.09
C LEU A 177 14.08 -7.00 -20.72
N GLY A 178 13.00 -7.77 -20.85
CA GLY A 178 12.94 -9.20 -20.51
C GLY A 178 13.03 -9.51 -19.01
N ARG A 179 12.82 -8.51 -18.14
CA ARG A 179 12.80 -8.70 -16.67
C ARG A 179 11.48 -9.26 -16.18
N LEU A 180 10.40 -8.97 -16.91
CA LEU A 180 9.09 -9.57 -16.73
C LEU A 180 8.73 -10.35 -17.99
N HIS A 181 8.42 -11.63 -17.83
CA HIS A 181 8.03 -12.47 -18.96
C HIS A 181 6.50 -12.42 -19.13
N PRO A 182 5.97 -11.98 -20.28
CA PRO A 182 4.52 -11.84 -20.49
C PRO A 182 3.75 -13.15 -20.25
N SER A 183 4.34 -14.29 -20.64
CA SER A 183 3.67 -15.59 -20.55
C SER A 183 3.50 -16.12 -19.13
N THR A 184 4.21 -15.57 -18.14
CA THR A 184 4.12 -16.00 -16.73
C THR A 184 3.47 -14.95 -15.84
N PHE A 185 3.11 -13.79 -16.40
CA PHE A 185 2.56 -12.69 -15.63
C PHE A 185 1.08 -12.96 -15.28
N GLY A 186 0.75 -13.04 -13.99
CA GLY A 186 -0.62 -13.31 -13.51
C GLY A 186 -1.11 -14.73 -13.75
N ALA A 187 -0.25 -15.63 -14.24
CA ALA A 187 -0.61 -17.04 -14.42
C ALA A 187 -0.91 -17.68 -13.05
N SER A 188 -2.07 -18.31 -12.95
CA SER A 188 -2.35 -19.23 -11.85
C SER A 188 -1.49 -20.46 -12.10
N GLY A 189 -0.50 -20.70 -11.23
CA GLY A 189 0.27 -21.94 -11.27
C GLY A 189 -0.61 -23.17 -11.14
#